data_AF-A0A8H7CT00-F1
#
_entry.id   AF-A0A8H7CT00-F1
#
_cell.length_a   1.000
_cell.length_b   1.000
_cell.length_c   1.000
_cell.angle_alpha   90.00
_cell.angle_beta   90.00
_cell.angle_gamma   90.00
#
_symmetry.space_group_name_H-M   'P 1'
#
loop_
_entity.id
_entity.type
_entity.pdbx_description
1 polymer ?
#
loop_
_entity_poly.entity_id
_entity_poly.type
_entity_poly.pdbx_seq_one_letter_code
_entity_poly.pdbx_strand_id
1 'polypeptide(L)'
;MLEALPAIAHGAFSSHGRRNTPSDDRYSEYSAVSVLSIDDLDDQPGVPAAVEHKGFLRRHLHSALCFTLHLVLVLVHIAVLISAIRHWEHRFTFLIEHQTTVSFWTAVVTQSFGTIYSAVLVFLTQKLALQRRMGLKTLTAVHDSISAWAGLGSALATLFNQVYVPASVLGTLSIVGYLGCISVLHISIPAILSVEAFSRTASVAIPPVFRPYPQEVMGPEPNHSMSSSSLKLTKLPKLRDDGSNWGTYKDLVWNALIAKGLRRHVVGTARAPPELESRDGEFFLPPRLAPLSEAELEEHEDKVDEYLQKQAQVRQVI
;
A
#
# COMPACT_ATOMS: atom_id res chain seq x y z
N MET A 1 2.82 43.61 -11.57
CA MET A 1 1.64 43.12 -12.30
C MET A 1 0.95 42.14 -11.36
N LEU A 2 0.05 42.69 -10.55
CA LEU A 2 -0.63 42.05 -9.43
C LEU A 2 -1.99 41.58 -9.96
N GLU A 3 -2.21 40.27 -10.04
CA GLU A 3 -3.54 39.73 -10.32
C GLU A 3 -4.19 39.20 -9.05
N ALA A 4 -5.47 39.51 -8.97
CA ALA A 4 -6.30 39.54 -7.79
C ALA A 4 -6.92 38.17 -7.49
N LEU A 5 -6.97 37.84 -6.20
CA LEU A 5 -7.80 36.78 -5.63
C LEU A 5 -9.28 37.18 -5.70
N PRO A 6 -10.20 36.33 -6.18
CA PRO A 6 -11.62 36.58 -6.03
C PRO A 6 -12.15 36.19 -4.64
N ALA A 7 -13.02 37.09 -4.19
CA ALA A 7 -13.72 37.17 -2.94
C ALA A 7 -14.46 35.90 -2.48
N ILE A 8 -14.38 35.74 -1.16
CA ILE A 8 -15.20 34.93 -0.27
C ILE A 8 -16.69 35.24 -0.50
N ALA A 9 -17.46 34.25 -0.93
CA ALA A 9 -18.92 34.29 -0.90
C ALA A 9 -19.42 33.69 0.41
N HIS A 10 -19.92 34.56 1.30
CA HIS A 10 -20.67 34.19 2.50
C HIS A 10 -21.99 33.52 2.10
N GLY A 11 -22.04 32.19 2.20
CA GLY A 11 -23.29 31.44 2.17
C GLY A 11 -24.01 31.59 3.52
N ALA A 12 -25.08 32.37 3.53
CA ALA A 12 -26.02 32.47 4.63
C ALA A 12 -26.72 31.12 4.84
N PHE A 13 -26.32 30.37 5.87
CA PHE A 13 -27.01 29.16 6.28
C PHE A 13 -28.29 29.55 7.04
N SER A 14 -29.40 29.49 6.32
CA SER A 14 -30.75 29.73 6.80
C SER A 14 -31.09 28.77 7.94
N SER A 15 -31.34 29.32 9.13
CA SER A 15 -31.95 28.62 10.25
C SER A 15 -33.41 28.30 9.91
N HIS A 16 -33.68 27.06 9.51
CA HIS A 16 -35.03 26.57 9.30
C HIS A 16 -35.29 25.31 10.11
N GLY A 17 -36.26 25.43 11.01
CA GLY A 17 -37.13 24.32 11.38
C GLY A 17 -36.63 23.41 12.50
N ARG A 18 -36.76 23.87 13.75
CA ARG A 18 -37.10 22.97 14.86
C ARG A 18 -38.43 22.28 14.51
N ARG A 19 -38.36 21.07 13.95
CA ARG A 19 -39.45 20.11 14.08
C ARG A 19 -39.32 19.48 15.45
N ASN A 20 -40.23 19.87 16.34
CA ASN A 20 -40.56 19.10 17.53
C ASN A 20 -41.08 17.74 17.07
N THR A 21 -40.21 16.75 17.01
CA THR A 21 -40.64 15.35 17.00
C THR A 21 -41.16 15.02 18.39
N PRO A 22 -42.34 14.37 18.51
CA PRO A 22 -42.80 13.86 19.79
C PRO A 22 -41.74 12.93 20.36
N SER A 23 -41.32 13.22 21.58
CA SER A 23 -40.55 12.34 22.46
C SER A 23 -41.29 11.02 22.59
N ASP A 24 -40.89 10.06 21.77
CA ASP A 24 -41.24 8.65 21.93
C ASP A 24 -40.32 8.09 23.02
N ASP A 25 -40.75 8.27 24.28
CA ASP A 25 -40.08 7.82 25.50
C ASP A 25 -40.00 6.27 25.64
N ARG A 26 -40.24 5.53 24.55
CA ARG A 26 -40.29 4.05 24.54
C ARG A 26 -39.05 3.34 24.02
N TYR A 27 -37.95 4.06 23.77
CA TYR A 27 -36.66 3.45 23.39
C TYR A 27 -35.56 3.53 24.47
N SER A 28 -35.87 4.01 25.68
CA SER A 28 -34.90 4.02 26.80
C SER A 28 -34.86 2.71 27.60
N GLU A 29 -35.80 1.79 27.40
CA GLU A 29 -35.93 0.60 28.25
C GLU A 29 -35.25 -0.67 27.71
N TYR A 30 -34.75 -0.65 26.46
CA TYR A 30 -34.08 -1.81 25.84
C TYR A 30 -32.55 -1.70 25.70
N SER A 31 -31.93 -0.61 26.18
CA SER A 31 -30.45 -0.53 26.32
C SER A 31 -29.94 -0.77 27.75
N ALA A 32 -30.85 -1.09 28.67
CA ALA A 32 -30.53 -1.72 29.95
C ALA A 32 -30.46 -3.25 29.83
N VAL A 33 -30.17 -3.77 28.62
CA VAL A 33 -29.76 -5.17 28.43
C VAL A 33 -28.38 -5.33 29.05
N SER A 34 -28.39 -5.63 30.34
CA SER A 34 -27.48 -6.59 30.97
C SER A 34 -26.00 -6.41 30.62
N VAL A 35 -25.46 -5.22 30.85
CA VAL A 35 -24.20 -5.19 31.62
C VAL A 35 -24.63 -5.46 33.05
N LEU A 36 -24.94 -6.73 33.32
CA LEU A 36 -25.03 -7.25 34.67
C LEU A 36 -23.63 -6.97 35.24
N SER A 37 -23.51 -5.91 36.04
CA SER A 37 -22.33 -5.66 36.83
C SER A 37 -22.07 -6.95 37.60
N ILE A 38 -21.04 -7.68 37.18
CA ILE A 38 -20.51 -8.84 37.89
C ILE A 38 -20.08 -8.42 39.32
N ASP A 39 -20.00 -7.12 39.59
CA ASP A 39 -19.68 -6.54 40.88
C ASP A 39 -20.89 -6.41 41.84
N ASP A 40 -22.16 -6.52 41.39
CA ASP A 40 -23.35 -6.43 42.28
C ASP A 40 -23.82 -7.80 42.82
N LEU A 41 -23.13 -8.90 42.47
CA LEU A 41 -23.40 -10.24 42.98
C LEU A 41 -22.48 -10.65 44.14
N ASP A 42 -21.64 -9.73 44.64
CA ASP A 42 -20.63 -9.99 45.67
C ASP A 42 -21.18 -9.92 47.10
N ASP A 43 -22.45 -9.57 47.29
CA ASP A 43 -23.11 -9.55 48.61
C ASP A 43 -23.95 -10.81 48.88
N GLN A 44 -23.65 -11.92 48.19
CA GLN A 44 -24.09 -13.25 48.59
C GLN A 44 -23.01 -13.88 49.49
N PRO A 45 -23.23 -13.97 50.83
CA PRO A 45 -22.30 -14.58 51.76
C PRO A 45 -22.25 -16.09 51.51
N GLY A 46 -21.38 -16.53 50.61
CA GLY A 46 -21.23 -17.95 50.26
C GLY A 46 -20.63 -18.25 48.90
N VAL A 47 -20.30 -17.25 48.07
CA VAL A 47 -19.63 -17.52 46.79
C VAL A 47 -18.21 -18.05 47.06
N PRO A 48 -17.87 -19.26 46.59
CA PRO A 48 -16.58 -19.87 46.88
C PRO A 48 -15.44 -19.06 46.26
N ALA A 49 -14.38 -18.81 47.04
CA ALA A 49 -13.14 -18.11 46.66
C ALA A 49 -12.45 -18.58 45.35
N ALA A 50 -12.96 -19.64 44.71
CA ALA A 50 -12.51 -20.17 43.44
C ALA A 50 -12.87 -19.30 42.21
N VAL A 51 -13.87 -18.40 42.30
CA VAL A 51 -14.29 -17.57 41.14
C VAL A 51 -13.36 -16.37 40.93
N GLU A 52 -12.90 -15.73 42.01
CA GLU A 52 -12.06 -14.53 41.95
C GLU A 52 -10.68 -14.80 41.30
N HIS A 53 -10.12 -15.99 41.53
CA HIS A 53 -8.81 -16.39 41.01
C HIS A 53 -8.75 -16.46 39.47
N LYS A 54 -9.87 -16.79 38.80
CA LYS A 54 -9.91 -16.93 37.33
C LYS A 54 -9.80 -15.57 36.62
N GLY A 55 -10.41 -14.52 37.17
CA GLY A 55 -10.37 -13.17 36.60
C GLY A 55 -8.99 -12.52 36.70
N PHE A 56 -8.31 -12.73 37.83
CA PHE A 56 -6.94 -12.29 38.06
C PHE A 56 -5.97 -12.94 37.05
N LEU A 57 -6.01 -14.27 36.91
CA LEU A 57 -5.12 -15.01 36.03
C LEU A 57 -5.23 -14.58 34.55
N ARG A 58 -6.45 -14.29 34.07
CA ARG A 58 -6.69 -13.85 32.69
C ARG A 58 -6.04 -12.49 32.38
N ARG A 59 -6.09 -11.55 33.33
CA ARG A 59 -5.45 -10.21 33.17
C ARG A 59 -3.93 -10.33 33.10
N HIS A 60 -3.35 -11.18 33.94
CA HIS A 60 -1.91 -11.46 33.92
C HIS A 60 -1.47 -12.15 32.63
N LEU A 61 -2.25 -13.13 32.13
CA LEU A 61 -1.95 -13.82 30.88
C LEU A 61 -1.91 -12.86 29.69
N HIS A 62 -2.88 -11.95 29.59
CA HIS A 62 -2.93 -10.95 28.52
C HIS A 62 -1.74 -9.99 28.58
N SER A 63 -1.40 -9.50 29.77
CA SER A 63 -0.25 -8.61 29.95
C SER A 63 1.06 -9.31 29.62
N ALA A 64 1.24 -10.56 30.08
CA ALA A 64 2.41 -11.36 29.79
C ALA A 64 2.55 -11.62 28.28
N LEU A 65 1.46 -12.01 27.61
CA LEU A 65 1.47 -12.28 26.17
C LEU A 65 1.83 -11.03 25.35
N CYS A 66 1.32 -9.85 25.72
CA CYS A 66 1.68 -8.59 25.07
C CYS A 66 3.17 -8.24 25.26
N PHE A 67 3.71 -8.44 26.46
CA PHE A 67 5.11 -8.19 26.76
C PHE A 67 6.02 -9.18 26.00
N THR A 68 5.65 -10.46 25.98
CA THR A 68 6.36 -11.51 25.22
C THR A 68 6.39 -11.19 23.73
N LEU A 69 5.27 -10.76 23.13
CA LEU A 69 5.23 -10.35 21.73
C LEU A 69 6.14 -9.14 21.46
N HIS A 70 6.11 -8.10 22.31
CA HIS A 70 7.01 -6.96 22.14
C HIS A 70 8.48 -7.36 22.27
N LEU A 71 8.81 -8.23 23.22
CA LEU A 71 10.17 -8.73 23.39
C LEU A 71 10.63 -9.50 22.14
N VAL A 72 9.79 -10.39 21.60
CA VAL A 72 10.07 -11.11 20.37
C VAL A 72 10.28 -10.13 19.21
N LEU A 73 9.46 -9.10 19.10
CA LEU A 73 9.61 -8.06 18.08
C LEU A 73 10.98 -7.37 18.19
N VAL A 74 11.32 -6.88 19.37
CA VAL A 74 12.61 -6.22 19.62
C VAL A 74 13.78 -7.15 19.30
N LEU A 75 13.69 -8.43 19.68
CA LEU A 75 14.73 -9.42 19.36
C LEU A 75 14.86 -9.67 17.85
N VAL A 76 13.74 -9.78 17.12
CA VAL A 76 13.75 -9.90 15.65
C VAL A 76 14.41 -8.69 15.01
N HIS A 77 14.12 -7.48 15.49
CA HIS A 77 14.77 -6.27 14.97
C HIS A 77 16.26 -6.18 15.27
N ILE A 78 16.67 -6.54 16.48
CA ILE A 78 18.08 -6.62 16.84
C ILE A 78 18.78 -7.64 15.94
N ALA A 79 18.17 -8.80 15.67
CA ALA A 79 18.73 -9.80 14.77
C ALA A 79 18.86 -9.29 13.32
N VAL A 80 17.84 -8.59 12.80
CA VAL A 80 17.89 -7.95 11.46
C VAL A 80 18.98 -6.88 11.42
N LEU A 81 19.08 -6.02 12.43
CA LEU A 81 20.09 -4.97 12.52
C LEU A 81 21.52 -5.54 12.59
N ILE A 82 21.73 -6.59 13.40
CA ILE A 82 23.01 -7.30 13.47
C ILE A 82 23.36 -7.92 12.10
N SER A 83 22.37 -8.51 11.42
CA SER A 83 22.58 -9.11 10.10
C SER A 83 22.98 -8.07 9.05
N ALA A 84 22.36 -6.89 9.10
CA ALA A 84 22.68 -5.74 8.25
C ALA A 84 24.10 -5.21 8.54
N ILE A 85 24.46 -4.96 9.80
CA ILE A 85 25.80 -4.46 10.17
C ILE A 85 26.90 -5.45 9.81
N ARG A 86 26.64 -6.76 9.94
CA ARG A 86 27.64 -7.79 9.61
C ARG A 86 27.72 -8.09 8.11
N HIS A 87 26.94 -7.41 7.27
CA HIS A 87 26.87 -7.64 5.83
C HIS A 87 26.78 -9.12 5.45
N TRP A 88 25.94 -9.89 6.16
CA TRP A 88 25.74 -11.31 5.87
C TRP A 88 25.22 -11.53 4.45
N GLU A 89 24.57 -10.52 3.88
CA GLU A 89 24.15 -10.42 2.49
C GLU A 89 25.28 -10.73 1.48
N HIS A 90 26.53 -10.37 1.78
CA HIS A 90 27.65 -10.62 0.87
C HIS A 90 28.13 -12.08 0.85
N ARG A 91 27.71 -12.92 1.80
CA ARG A 91 28.10 -14.34 1.83
C ARG A 91 27.17 -15.25 1.05
N PHE A 92 25.95 -14.82 0.74
CA PHE A 92 24.98 -15.64 0.03
C PHE A 92 25.02 -15.35 -1.47
N THR A 93 25.84 -16.11 -2.20
CA THR A 93 25.82 -16.11 -3.67
C THR A 93 24.76 -17.10 -4.16
N PHE A 94 23.65 -16.59 -4.70
CA PHE A 94 22.63 -17.42 -5.34
C PHE A 94 22.89 -17.55 -6.85
N LEU A 95 22.52 -18.70 -7.42
CA LEU A 95 22.54 -18.91 -8.86
C LEU A 95 21.51 -17.98 -9.54
N ILE A 96 21.92 -17.25 -10.58
CA ILE A 96 21.13 -16.20 -11.27
C ILE A 96 19.75 -16.70 -11.73
N GLU A 97 19.63 -17.99 -12.04
CA GLU A 97 18.40 -18.59 -12.58
C GLU A 97 17.21 -18.60 -11.60
N HIS A 98 17.44 -18.48 -10.29
CA HIS A 98 16.37 -18.46 -9.28
C HIS A 98 16.21 -17.13 -8.54
N GLN A 99 16.97 -16.10 -8.92
CA GLN A 99 17.02 -14.85 -8.17
C GLN A 99 15.67 -14.11 -8.14
N THR A 100 14.96 -14.06 -9.26
CA THR A 100 13.66 -13.38 -9.36
C THR A 100 12.60 -14.06 -8.52
N THR A 101 12.53 -15.40 -8.59
CA THR A 101 11.58 -16.20 -7.82
C THR A 101 11.85 -16.09 -6.32
N VAL A 102 13.11 -16.25 -5.89
CA VAL A 102 13.47 -16.16 -4.46
C VAL A 102 13.22 -14.77 -3.91
N SER A 103 13.58 -13.71 -4.65
CA SER A 103 13.33 -12.33 -4.22
C SER A 103 11.83 -12.05 -4.09
N PHE A 104 11.02 -12.50 -5.05
CA PHE A 104 9.57 -12.35 -5.01
C PHE A 104 8.97 -13.04 -3.79
N TRP A 105 9.27 -14.33 -3.58
CA TRP A 105 8.72 -15.09 -2.45
C TRP A 105 9.21 -14.54 -1.10
N THR A 106 10.47 -14.11 -1.02
CA THR A 106 11.01 -13.52 0.21
C THR A 106 10.28 -12.23 0.58
N ALA A 107 10.01 -11.37 -0.40
CA ALA A 107 9.23 -10.15 -0.19
C ALA A 107 7.79 -10.47 0.24
N VAL A 108 7.11 -11.39 -0.46
CA VAL A 108 5.72 -11.78 -0.15
C VAL A 108 5.59 -12.40 1.25
N VAL A 109 6.48 -13.34 1.59
CA VAL A 109 6.45 -14.02 2.90
C VAL A 109 6.74 -13.04 4.03
N THR A 110 7.75 -12.17 3.87
CA THR A 110 8.08 -11.18 4.90
C THR A 110 6.94 -10.18 5.08
N GLN A 111 6.36 -9.67 3.99
CA GLN A 111 5.32 -8.66 4.05
C GLN A 111 4.00 -9.22 4.60
N SER A 112 3.63 -10.45 4.24
CA SER A 112 2.46 -11.12 4.83
C SER A 112 2.64 -11.37 6.31
N PHE A 113 3.80 -11.90 6.73
CA PHE A 113 4.12 -12.11 8.14
C PHE A 113 4.10 -10.79 8.94
N GLY A 114 4.77 -9.75 8.44
CA GLY A 114 4.81 -8.43 9.10
C GLY A 114 3.42 -7.80 9.26
N THR A 115 2.53 -8.02 8.28
CA THR A 115 1.16 -7.48 8.32
C THR A 115 0.28 -8.24 9.32
N ILE A 116 0.28 -9.57 9.28
CA ILE A 116 -0.49 -10.41 10.23
C ILE A 116 -0.02 -10.12 11.66
N TYR A 117 1.30 -10.08 11.86
CA TYR A 117 1.90 -9.83 13.16
C TYR A 117 1.51 -8.45 13.71
N SER A 118 1.64 -7.40 12.91
CA SER A 118 1.26 -6.03 13.30
C SER A 118 -0.22 -5.91 13.65
N ALA A 119 -1.10 -6.58 12.89
CA ALA A 119 -2.53 -6.61 13.17
C ALA A 119 -2.84 -7.29 14.52
N VAL A 120 -2.22 -8.44 14.81
CA VAL A 120 -2.38 -9.14 16.10
C VAL A 120 -1.89 -8.26 17.25
N LEU A 121 -0.75 -7.60 17.07
CA LEU A 121 -0.14 -6.77 18.09
C LEU A 121 -1.01 -5.53 18.38
N VAL A 122 -1.52 -4.85 17.36
CA VAL A 122 -2.49 -3.75 17.51
C VAL A 122 -3.77 -4.23 18.20
N PHE A 123 -4.37 -5.34 17.76
CA PHE A 123 -5.59 -5.89 18.38
C PHE A 123 -5.41 -6.19 19.88
N LEU A 124 -4.28 -6.79 20.26
CA LEU A 124 -4.00 -7.08 21.66
C LEU A 124 -3.79 -5.80 22.47
N THR A 125 -3.08 -4.81 21.93
CA THR A 125 -2.89 -3.52 22.60
C THR A 125 -4.19 -2.74 22.75
N GLN A 126 -5.08 -2.75 21.75
CA GLN A 126 -6.42 -2.18 21.84
C GLN A 126 -7.24 -2.85 22.95
N LYS A 127 -7.22 -4.19 22.99
CA LYS A 127 -7.95 -4.97 23.99
C LYS A 127 -7.45 -4.70 25.42
N LEU A 128 -6.13 -4.62 25.60
CA LEU A 128 -5.51 -4.25 26.88
C LEU A 128 -5.85 -2.81 27.28
N ALA A 129 -5.80 -1.87 26.33
CA ALA A 129 -6.13 -0.48 26.57
C ALA A 129 -7.60 -0.29 26.99
N LEU A 130 -8.53 -1.02 26.37
CA LEU A 130 -9.94 -1.04 26.73
C LEU A 130 -10.14 -1.63 28.13
N GLN A 131 -9.55 -2.79 28.41
CA GLN A 131 -9.66 -3.43 29.72
C GLN A 131 -9.14 -2.55 30.86
N ARG A 132 -8.09 -1.77 30.64
CA ARG A 132 -7.53 -0.86 31.65
C ARG A 132 -8.38 0.39 31.90
N ARG A 133 -9.26 0.77 30.97
CA ARG A 133 -10.01 2.05 31.01
C ARG A 133 -11.44 1.92 31.52
N MET A 134 -12.01 0.71 31.61
CA MET A 134 -13.40 0.52 32.03
C MET A 134 -13.69 0.89 33.49
N GLY A 135 -12.68 1.05 34.35
CA GLY A 135 -12.91 1.30 35.78
C GLY A 135 -13.15 2.75 36.22
N LEU A 136 -12.74 3.78 35.45
CA LEU A 136 -12.55 5.13 36.03
C LEU A 136 -12.75 6.33 35.08
N LYS A 137 -13.27 6.19 33.85
CA LYS A 137 -13.26 7.30 32.86
C LYS A 137 -14.61 7.60 32.23
N THR A 138 -14.81 8.89 31.91
CA THR A 138 -15.98 9.41 31.21
C THR A 138 -16.13 8.76 29.83
N LEU A 139 -17.37 8.52 29.40
CA LEU A 139 -17.70 7.86 28.13
C LEU A 139 -17.03 8.53 26.92
N THR A 140 -16.93 9.86 26.94
CA THR A 140 -16.24 10.66 25.92
C THR A 140 -14.74 10.32 25.81
N ALA A 141 -14.05 10.16 26.93
CA ALA A 141 -12.63 9.82 26.94
C ALA A 141 -12.35 8.40 26.44
N VAL A 142 -13.32 7.49 26.58
CA VAL A 142 -13.26 6.14 25.99
C VAL A 142 -13.52 6.23 24.49
N HIS A 143 -14.54 6.97 24.05
CA HIS A 143 -14.85 7.17 22.64
C HIS A 143 -13.67 7.77 21.85
N ASP A 144 -13.07 8.85 22.34
CA ASP A 144 -11.90 9.48 21.71
C ASP A 144 -10.73 8.51 21.58
N SER A 145 -10.55 7.63 22.59
CA SER A 145 -9.48 6.64 22.56
C SER A 145 -9.74 5.52 21.56
N ILE A 146 -10.98 5.06 21.42
CA ILE A 146 -11.36 4.05 20.42
C ILE A 146 -11.17 4.62 19.01
N SER A 147 -11.59 5.87 18.79
CA SER A 147 -11.39 6.56 17.52
C SER A 147 -9.90 6.69 17.18
N ALA A 148 -9.06 7.08 18.15
CA ALA A 148 -7.61 7.16 17.93
C ALA A 148 -6.97 5.81 17.52
N TRP A 149 -7.56 4.68 17.92
CA TRP A 149 -7.09 3.35 17.52
C TRP A 149 -7.53 2.92 16.11
N ALA A 150 -8.41 3.67 15.44
CA ALA A 150 -8.87 3.36 14.08
C ALA A 150 -7.77 3.55 13.01
N GLY A 151 -6.72 4.32 13.32
CA GLY A 151 -5.56 4.45 12.46
C GLY A 151 -4.71 5.68 12.78
N LEU A 152 -3.52 5.75 12.18
CA LEU A 152 -2.55 6.84 12.43
C LEU A 152 -3.14 8.22 12.13
N GLY A 153 -3.90 8.36 11.04
CA GLY A 153 -4.56 9.62 10.68
C GLY A 153 -5.60 10.06 11.71
N SER A 154 -6.38 9.12 12.25
CA SER A 154 -7.35 9.40 13.31
C SER A 154 -6.65 9.77 14.62
N ALA A 155 -5.60 9.03 14.99
CA ALA A 155 -4.78 9.31 16.17
C ALA A 155 -4.16 10.72 16.13
N LEU A 156 -3.62 11.12 14.96
CA LEU A 156 -3.08 12.47 14.75
C LEU A 156 -4.17 13.54 14.84
N ALA A 157 -5.33 13.34 14.20
CA ALA A 157 -6.45 14.27 14.31
C ALA A 157 -6.94 14.44 15.76
N THR A 158 -7.02 13.35 16.52
CA THR A 158 -7.34 13.39 17.96
C THR A 158 -6.27 14.11 18.76
N LEU A 159 -4.99 13.92 18.44
CA LEU A 159 -3.88 14.62 19.09
C LEU A 159 -3.96 16.12 18.82
N PHE A 160 -4.21 16.55 17.59
CA PHE A 160 -4.39 17.96 17.23
C PHE A 160 -5.56 18.59 17.99
N ASN A 161 -6.70 17.90 18.09
CA ASN A 161 -7.84 18.40 18.86
C ASN A 161 -7.55 18.45 20.37
N GLN A 162 -6.75 17.52 20.90
CA GLN A 162 -6.38 17.49 22.32
C GLN A 162 -5.27 18.47 22.72
N VAL A 163 -4.48 18.99 21.76
CA VAL A 163 -3.58 20.13 22.01
C VAL A 163 -4.37 21.38 22.40
N TYR A 164 -5.61 21.51 21.91
CA TYR A 164 -6.50 22.62 22.24
C TYR A 164 -7.28 22.40 23.55
N VAL A 165 -7.63 21.17 23.90
CA VAL A 165 -8.36 20.81 25.13
C VAL A 165 -7.65 19.67 25.88
N PRO A 166 -6.92 19.96 26.98
CA PRO A 166 -6.05 18.98 27.63
C PRO A 166 -6.84 18.03 28.54
N ALA A 167 -7.45 16.98 27.96
CA ALA A 167 -8.14 15.93 28.73
C ALA A 167 -7.29 14.67 28.96
N SER A 168 -6.43 14.29 27.99
CA SER A 168 -5.64 13.03 28.05
C SER A 168 -4.45 13.01 27.07
N VAL A 169 -3.65 14.08 27.03
CA VAL A 169 -2.57 14.26 26.04
C VAL A 169 -1.56 13.10 26.06
N LEU A 170 -1.14 12.64 27.25
CA LEU A 170 -0.12 11.60 27.38
C LEU A 170 -0.56 10.24 26.81
N GLY A 171 -1.83 9.87 27.00
CA GLY A 171 -2.36 8.60 26.51
C GLY A 171 -2.42 8.57 24.98
N THR A 172 -2.88 9.66 24.37
CA THR A 172 -2.98 9.77 22.91
C THR A 172 -1.60 9.89 22.27
N LEU A 173 -0.68 10.64 22.89
CA LEU A 173 0.70 10.76 22.43
C LEU A 173 1.43 9.40 22.45
N SER A 174 1.19 8.57 23.47
CA SER A 174 1.70 7.19 23.50
C SER A 174 1.14 6.32 22.37
N ILE A 175 -0.15 6.47 22.01
CA ILE A 175 -0.77 5.71 20.91
C ILE A 175 -0.20 6.18 19.56
N VAL A 176 -0.08 7.49 19.34
CA VAL A 176 0.49 8.07 18.12
C VAL A 176 1.95 7.62 17.94
N GLY A 177 2.78 7.75 18.98
CA GLY A 177 4.17 7.34 18.91
C GLY A 177 4.32 5.84 18.62
N TYR A 178 3.46 5.02 19.21
CA TYR A 178 3.43 3.59 18.98
C TYR A 178 3.00 3.21 17.55
N LEU A 179 1.89 3.79 17.05
CA LEU A 179 1.44 3.55 15.67
C LEU A 179 2.47 4.05 14.66
N GLY A 180 3.08 5.21 14.90
CA GLY A 180 4.15 5.75 14.08
C GLY A 180 5.37 4.83 14.03
N CYS A 181 5.80 4.28 15.17
CA CYS A 181 6.88 3.30 15.21
C CYS A 181 6.55 2.06 14.37
N ILE A 182 5.35 1.48 14.53
CA ILE A 182 4.92 0.32 13.74
C ILE A 182 4.87 0.64 12.25
N SER A 183 4.42 1.84 11.86
CA SER A 183 4.41 2.26 10.45
C SER A 183 5.81 2.36 9.87
N VAL A 184 6.75 3.00 10.57
CA VAL A 184 8.15 3.10 10.14
C VAL A 184 8.75 1.70 10.02
N LEU A 185 8.47 0.84 10.99
CA LEU A 185 8.91 -0.55 11.00
C LEU A 185 8.41 -1.30 9.75
N HIS A 186 7.11 -1.20 9.46
CA HIS A 186 6.46 -1.89 8.35
C HIS A 186 7.00 -1.45 7.00
N ILE A 187 7.32 -0.16 6.84
CA ILE A 187 7.94 0.38 5.62
C ILE A 187 9.42 -0.03 5.51
N SER A 188 10.15 -0.07 6.62
CA SER A 188 11.58 -0.38 6.62
C SER A 188 11.90 -1.86 6.35
N ILE A 189 11.04 -2.78 6.79
CA ILE A 189 11.28 -4.23 6.65
C ILE A 189 11.43 -4.65 5.18
N PRO A 190 10.52 -4.32 4.25
CA PRO A 190 10.67 -4.64 2.84
C PRO A 190 11.90 -3.97 2.21
N ALA A 191 12.22 -2.74 2.62
CA ALA A 191 13.37 -2.01 2.08
C ALA A 191 14.71 -2.69 2.43
N ILE A 192 14.84 -3.21 3.66
CA ILE A 192 16.06 -3.89 4.12
C ILE A 192 16.20 -5.29 3.48
N LEU A 193 15.07 -5.96 3.19
CA LEU A 193 15.10 -7.30 2.59
C LEU A 193 15.00 -7.30 1.06
N SER A 194 14.87 -6.13 0.44
CA SER A 194 14.93 -5.99 -1.01
C SER A 194 16.36 -6.20 -1.50
N VAL A 195 16.68 -7.44 -1.84
CA VAL A 195 17.96 -7.81 -2.46
C VAL A 195 18.02 -7.17 -3.85
N GLU A 196 18.70 -6.04 -3.98
CA GLU A 196 19.00 -5.48 -5.30
C GLU A 196 19.90 -6.44 -6.07
N ALA A 197 19.45 -6.83 -7.27
CA ALA A 197 20.26 -7.65 -8.16
C ALA A 197 21.43 -6.81 -8.68
N PHE A 198 22.59 -6.93 -8.02
CA PHE A 198 23.81 -6.31 -8.49
C PHE A 198 24.26 -7.02 -9.77
N SER A 199 23.78 -6.51 -10.90
CA SER A 199 24.20 -6.94 -12.23
C SER A 199 25.62 -6.43 -12.43
N ARG A 200 26.60 -7.16 -11.90
CA ARG A 200 28.01 -6.90 -12.20
C ARG A 200 28.17 -7.11 -13.70
N THR A 201 28.10 -6.02 -14.46
CA THR A 201 28.56 -5.99 -15.83
C THR A 201 30.07 -6.15 -15.72
N ALA A 202 30.52 -7.40 -15.68
CA ALA A 202 31.90 -7.69 -16.00
C ALA A 202 32.08 -7.12 -17.41
N SER A 203 32.75 -5.98 -17.49
CA SER A 203 33.33 -5.50 -18.73
C SER A 203 34.33 -6.57 -19.13
N VAL A 204 33.84 -7.58 -19.86
CA VAL A 204 34.69 -8.47 -20.60
C VAL A 204 35.43 -7.55 -21.55
N ALA A 205 36.66 -7.22 -21.19
CA ALA A 205 37.59 -6.55 -22.07
C ALA A 205 37.75 -7.50 -23.24
N ILE A 206 36.97 -7.28 -24.29
CA ILE A 206 37.10 -8.01 -25.55
C ILE A 206 38.53 -7.66 -26.01
N PRO A 207 39.48 -8.61 -26.02
CA PRO A 207 40.77 -8.34 -26.62
C PRO A 207 40.51 -7.91 -28.07
N PRO A 208 41.28 -6.96 -28.63
CA PRO A 208 41.02 -6.42 -29.96
C PRO A 208 41.00 -7.56 -31.00
N VAL A 209 39.81 -8.01 -31.35
CA VAL A 209 39.60 -9.01 -32.39
C VAL A 209 39.82 -8.30 -33.72
N PHE A 210 40.98 -8.57 -34.30
CA PHE A 210 41.30 -8.26 -35.68
C PHE A 210 40.28 -8.99 -36.58
N ARG A 211 39.33 -8.25 -37.17
CA ARG A 211 38.43 -8.80 -38.21
C ARG A 211 39.22 -9.00 -39.49
N PRO A 212 38.97 -10.12 -40.20
CA PRO A 212 38.35 -9.92 -41.50
C PRO A 212 37.23 -10.93 -41.85
N TYR A 213 36.20 -10.37 -42.50
CA TYR A 213 35.15 -10.94 -43.37
C TYR A 213 33.87 -11.62 -42.81
N PRO A 214 32.74 -11.48 -43.57
CA PRO A 214 31.40 -11.83 -43.14
C PRO A 214 31.01 -13.24 -43.60
N GLN A 215 30.22 -13.93 -42.79
CA GLN A 215 29.40 -15.04 -43.29
C GLN A 215 28.07 -15.07 -42.54
N GLU A 216 27.03 -14.61 -43.24
CA GLU A 216 25.62 -14.86 -42.93
C GLU A 216 25.36 -16.37 -42.99
N VAL A 217 24.85 -16.95 -41.90
CA VAL A 217 24.04 -18.17 -41.95
C VAL A 217 22.87 -18.05 -40.97
N MET A 218 21.69 -18.16 -41.55
CA MET A 218 20.35 -18.07 -40.98
C MET A 218 20.05 -19.29 -40.07
N GLY A 219 19.49 -19.05 -38.88
CA GLY A 219 19.07 -20.08 -37.92
C GLY A 219 17.81 -19.65 -37.15
N PRO A 220 17.01 -20.60 -36.62
CA PRO A 220 15.56 -20.47 -36.53
C PRO A 220 15.05 -19.62 -35.36
N GLU A 221 13.91 -18.98 -35.62
CA GLU A 221 13.11 -18.08 -34.78
C GLU A 221 12.85 -18.60 -33.36
N PRO A 222 13.08 -17.79 -32.31
CA PRO A 222 12.67 -18.11 -30.95
C PRO A 222 11.23 -17.68 -30.67
N ASN A 223 10.45 -18.66 -30.24
CA ASN A 223 9.05 -18.60 -29.82
C ASN A 223 8.76 -17.45 -28.83
N HIS A 224 7.66 -16.73 -29.10
CA HIS A 224 7.15 -15.61 -28.30
C HIS A 224 6.79 -16.02 -26.86
N SER A 225 7.70 -15.76 -25.93
CA SER A 225 7.40 -15.67 -24.50
C SER A 225 6.88 -14.26 -24.19
N MET A 226 5.69 -14.16 -23.60
CA MET A 226 5.12 -12.91 -23.09
C MET A 226 6.02 -12.33 -21.99
N SER A 227 6.97 -11.50 -22.39
CA SER A 227 7.92 -10.83 -21.50
C SER A 227 7.31 -9.55 -20.95
N SER A 228 7.20 -9.49 -19.62
CA SER A 228 6.69 -8.36 -18.85
C SER A 228 7.28 -7.01 -19.29
N SER A 229 6.37 -6.08 -19.59
CA SER A 229 6.55 -4.77 -20.22
C SER A 229 7.34 -3.74 -19.38
N SER A 230 8.63 -3.97 -19.16
CA SER A 230 9.54 -2.88 -18.80
C SER A 230 10.48 -2.61 -19.97
N LEU A 231 10.64 -1.37 -20.38
CA LEU A 231 11.74 -0.97 -21.27
C LEU A 231 13.03 -1.15 -20.49
N LYS A 232 13.58 -2.38 -20.47
CA LYS A 232 14.95 -2.63 -20.03
C LYS A 232 15.89 -2.06 -21.09
N LEU A 233 15.96 -0.74 -21.13
CA LEU A 233 16.80 0.11 -21.94
C LEU A 233 18.28 0.01 -21.48
N THR A 234 18.68 -1.18 -21.03
CA THR A 234 19.94 -1.49 -20.34
C THR A 234 21.14 -1.44 -21.29
N LYS A 235 20.91 -1.24 -22.59
CA LYS A 235 21.95 -1.15 -23.62
C LYS A 235 21.97 0.17 -24.38
N LEU A 236 21.26 1.22 -23.92
CA LEU A 236 21.46 2.53 -24.54
C LEU A 236 22.77 3.14 -24.04
N PRO A 237 23.70 3.52 -24.94
CA PRO A 237 24.87 4.27 -24.56
C PRO A 237 24.44 5.59 -23.92
N LYS A 238 25.09 5.97 -22.80
CA LYS A 238 24.82 7.25 -22.12
C LYS A 238 25.06 8.40 -23.11
N LEU A 239 24.16 9.37 -23.14
CA LEU A 239 24.36 10.59 -23.91
C LEU A 239 25.61 11.31 -23.36
N ARG A 240 26.54 11.67 -24.24
CA ARG A 240 27.76 12.40 -23.84
C ARG A 240 27.42 13.86 -23.57
N ASP A 241 28.17 14.50 -22.69
CA ASP A 241 27.92 15.89 -22.28
C ASP A 241 28.07 16.89 -23.43
N ASP A 242 28.85 16.55 -24.46
CA ASP A 242 29.05 17.33 -25.69
C ASP A 242 27.95 17.11 -26.74
N GLY A 243 27.03 16.16 -26.50
CA GLY A 243 25.97 15.77 -27.44
C GLY A 243 26.48 15.13 -28.74
N SER A 244 27.77 14.80 -28.85
CA SER A 244 28.37 14.31 -30.11
C SER A 244 27.79 12.97 -30.58
N ASN A 245 27.24 12.17 -29.66
CA ASN A 245 26.57 10.91 -29.95
C ASN A 245 25.04 11.03 -30.10
N TRP A 246 24.48 12.25 -30.14
CA TRP A 246 23.03 12.46 -30.21
C TRP A 246 22.37 11.76 -31.40
N GLY A 247 23.01 11.80 -32.59
CA GLY A 247 22.48 11.13 -33.79
C GLY A 247 22.29 9.63 -33.58
N THR A 248 23.35 8.93 -33.12
CA THR A 248 23.29 7.48 -32.86
C THR A 248 22.35 7.14 -31.71
N TYR A 249 22.34 7.95 -30.64
CA TYR A 249 21.43 7.76 -29.51
C TYR A 249 19.97 7.84 -29.97
N LYS A 250 19.65 8.86 -30.76
CA LYS A 250 18.30 9.06 -31.32
C LYS A 250 17.88 7.87 -32.17
N ASP A 251 18.73 7.36 -33.05
CA ASP A 251 18.41 6.22 -33.91
C ASP A 251 18.15 4.94 -33.09
N LEU A 252 18.92 4.69 -32.03
CA LEU A 252 18.72 3.55 -31.15
C LEU A 252 17.42 3.65 -30.34
N VAL A 253 17.13 4.83 -29.78
CA VAL A 253 15.86 5.09 -29.09
C VAL A 253 14.69 4.92 -30.05
N TRP A 254 14.80 5.43 -31.28
CA TRP A 254 13.75 5.33 -32.27
C TRP A 254 13.51 3.89 -32.71
N ASN A 255 14.58 3.11 -32.94
CA ASN A 255 14.49 1.70 -33.25
C ASN A 255 13.86 0.89 -32.10
N ALA A 256 14.19 1.22 -30.85
CA ALA A 256 13.56 0.60 -29.69
C ALA A 256 12.05 0.92 -29.59
N LEU A 257 11.66 2.17 -29.86
CA LEU A 257 10.26 2.59 -29.91
C LEU A 257 9.50 1.94 -31.08
N ILE A 258 10.15 1.77 -32.23
CA ILE A 258 9.59 1.06 -33.39
C ILE A 258 9.37 -0.42 -33.07
N ALA A 259 10.38 -1.09 -32.49
CA ALA A 259 10.30 -2.50 -32.13
C ALA A 259 9.16 -2.78 -31.13
N LYS A 260 8.80 -1.80 -30.30
CA LYS A 260 7.66 -1.88 -29.37
C LYS A 260 6.32 -1.38 -29.95
N GLY A 261 6.28 -0.94 -31.20
CA GLY A 261 5.08 -0.36 -31.80
C GLY A 261 4.65 0.99 -31.21
N LEU A 262 5.50 1.62 -30.40
CA LEU A 262 5.19 2.89 -29.70
C LEU A 262 5.43 4.12 -30.58
N ARG A 263 6.10 3.97 -31.73
CA ARG A 263 6.42 5.08 -32.65
C ARG A 263 5.21 5.97 -32.95
N ARG A 264 4.05 5.39 -33.27
CA ARG A 264 2.85 6.18 -33.63
C ARG A 264 2.32 6.98 -32.44
N HIS A 265 2.41 6.44 -31.23
CA HIS A 265 1.98 7.13 -30.00
C HIS A 265 2.91 8.29 -29.66
N VAL A 266 4.22 8.10 -29.77
CA VAL A 266 5.23 9.17 -29.52
C VAL A 266 5.11 10.32 -30.53
N VAL A 267 4.83 10.01 -31.80
CA VAL A 267 4.61 11.04 -32.84
C VAL A 267 3.23 11.70 -32.71
N GLY A 268 2.32 11.16 -31.89
CA GLY A 268 0.93 11.65 -31.79
C GLY A 268 0.07 11.30 -33.01
N THR A 269 0.48 10.31 -33.81
CA THR A 269 -0.27 9.83 -35.00
C THR A 269 -1.08 8.56 -34.73
N ALA A 270 -0.96 7.99 -33.52
CA ALA A 270 -1.82 6.89 -33.10
C ALA A 270 -3.26 7.38 -32.99
N ARG A 271 -4.17 6.72 -33.72
CA ARG A 271 -5.60 7.02 -33.65
C ARG A 271 -6.19 6.30 -32.44
N ALA A 272 -6.90 7.04 -31.60
CA ALA A 272 -7.70 6.44 -30.55
C ALA A 272 -8.82 5.60 -31.19
N PRO A 273 -9.14 4.43 -30.64
CA PRO A 273 -10.35 3.71 -31.01
C PRO A 273 -11.59 4.61 -30.86
N PRO A 274 -12.57 4.51 -31.77
CA PRO A 274 -13.80 5.30 -31.69
C PRO A 274 -14.55 4.98 -30.40
N GLU A 275 -15.12 6.00 -29.77
CA GLU A 275 -15.94 5.84 -28.57
C GLU A 275 -17.27 5.16 -28.91
N LEU A 276 -17.70 4.24 -28.06
CA LEU A 276 -18.97 3.52 -28.23
C LEU A 276 -20.12 4.40 -27.73
N GLU A 277 -21.21 4.46 -28.49
CA GLU A 277 -22.46 5.10 -28.05
C GLU A 277 -23.41 4.04 -27.48
N SER A 278 -23.84 4.22 -26.24
CA SER A 278 -24.89 3.39 -25.63
C SER A 278 -26.27 3.94 -25.99
N ARG A 279 -27.10 3.16 -26.68
CA ARG A 279 -28.51 3.51 -26.99
C ARG A 279 -29.40 2.33 -26.57
N ASP A 280 -30.41 2.58 -25.75
CA ASP A 280 -31.37 1.57 -25.28
C ASP A 280 -30.75 0.32 -24.61
N GLY A 281 -29.55 0.47 -24.04
CA GLY A 281 -28.81 -0.62 -23.37
C GLY A 281 -27.93 -1.46 -24.30
N GLU A 282 -27.89 -1.14 -25.60
CA GLU A 282 -26.99 -1.74 -26.57
C GLU A 282 -25.88 -0.76 -26.99
N PHE A 283 -24.71 -1.29 -27.37
CA PHE A 283 -23.54 -0.50 -27.77
C PHE A 283 -23.42 -0.42 -29.30
N PHE A 284 -23.18 0.79 -29.81
CA PHE A 284 -23.07 1.08 -31.24
C PHE A 284 -21.74 1.77 -31.57
N LEU A 285 -21.11 1.37 -32.68
CA LEU A 285 -19.96 2.04 -33.27
C LEU A 285 -20.44 3.06 -34.31
N PRO A 286 -20.21 4.37 -34.14
CA PRO A 286 -20.56 5.34 -35.18
C PRO A 286 -19.78 5.08 -36.48
N PRO A 287 -20.41 5.04 -37.67
CA PRO A 287 -21.81 5.36 -38.01
C PRO A 287 -22.74 4.12 -38.19
N ARG A 288 -22.37 2.95 -37.69
CA ARG A 288 -23.14 1.71 -37.85
C ARG A 288 -24.46 1.80 -37.08
N LEU A 289 -25.55 1.41 -37.74
CA LEU A 289 -26.91 1.40 -37.15
C LEU A 289 -27.27 0.08 -36.46
N ALA A 290 -26.52 -0.99 -36.75
CA ALA A 290 -26.73 -2.29 -36.11
C ALA A 290 -25.98 -2.35 -34.77
N PRO A 291 -26.58 -2.94 -33.72
CA PRO A 291 -25.90 -3.15 -32.44
C PRO A 291 -24.70 -4.05 -32.62
N LEU A 292 -23.66 -3.83 -31.82
CA LEU A 292 -22.50 -4.71 -31.79
C LEU A 292 -22.89 -6.05 -31.17
N SER A 293 -22.43 -7.13 -31.77
CA SER A 293 -22.44 -8.43 -31.10
C SER A 293 -21.48 -8.40 -29.90
N GLU A 294 -21.73 -9.25 -28.91
CA GLU A 294 -20.89 -9.36 -27.70
C GLU A 294 -19.41 -9.60 -28.03
N ALA A 295 -19.12 -10.42 -29.06
CA ALA A 295 -17.76 -10.66 -29.52
C ALA A 295 -17.09 -9.43 -30.17
N GLU A 296 -17.85 -8.61 -30.91
CA GLU A 296 -17.34 -7.35 -31.48
C GLU A 296 -17.10 -6.30 -30.38
N LEU A 297 -17.90 -6.33 -29.30
CA LEU A 297 -17.74 -5.46 -28.15
C LEU A 297 -16.45 -5.80 -27.39
N GLU A 298 -16.22 -7.07 -27.08
CA GLU A 298 -15.00 -7.55 -26.41
C GLU A 298 -13.74 -7.19 -27.24
N GLU A 299 -13.78 -7.41 -28.56
CA GLU A 299 -12.65 -7.04 -29.45
C GLU A 299 -12.40 -5.51 -29.47
N HIS A 300 -13.44 -4.70 -29.28
CA HIS A 300 -13.29 -3.25 -29.20
C HIS A 300 -12.67 -2.83 -27.86
N GLU A 301 -13.14 -3.39 -26.75
CA GLU A 301 -12.60 -3.17 -25.41
C GLU A 301 -11.11 -3.54 -25.33
N ASP A 302 -10.72 -4.69 -25.89
CA ASP A 302 -9.32 -5.12 -25.99
C ASP A 302 -8.45 -4.10 -26.75
N LYS A 303 -8.97 -3.51 -27.84
CA LYS A 303 -8.26 -2.47 -28.60
C LYS A 303 -8.12 -1.17 -27.82
N VAL A 304 -9.14 -0.82 -27.04
CA VAL A 304 -9.10 0.36 -26.15
C VAL A 304 -8.04 0.15 -25.07
N ASP A 305 -8.04 -1.01 -24.42
CA ASP A 305 -7.06 -1.35 -23.39
C ASP A 305 -5.64 -1.40 -23.94
N GLU A 306 -5.43 -2.02 -25.11
CA GLU A 306 -4.12 -2.04 -25.77
C GLU A 306 -3.63 -0.61 -26.09
N TYR A 307 -4.53 0.26 -26.57
CA TYR A 307 -4.22 1.65 -26.86
C TYR A 307 -3.83 2.42 -25.58
N LEU A 308 -4.59 2.26 -24.50
CA LEU A 308 -4.33 2.90 -23.20
C LEU A 308 -3.04 2.39 -22.57
N GLN A 309 -2.76 1.09 -22.66
CA GLN A 309 -1.52 0.50 -22.18
C GLN A 309 -0.30 1.07 -22.93
N LYS A 310 -0.38 1.22 -24.25
CA LYS A 310 0.68 1.86 -25.05
C LYS A 310 0.87 3.33 -24.71
N GLN A 311 -0.22 4.08 -24.49
CA GLN A 311 -0.17 5.47 -24.00
C GLN A 311 0.54 5.58 -22.64
N ALA A 312 0.19 4.70 -21.69
CA ALA A 312 0.83 4.67 -20.38
C ALA A 312 2.33 4.34 -20.47
N GLN A 313 2.70 3.38 -21.34
CA GLN A 313 4.11 3.05 -21.59
C GLN A 313 4.89 4.24 -22.15
N VAL A 314 4.32 5.02 -23.07
CA VAL A 314 4.98 6.23 -23.59
C VAL A 314 5.21 7.26 -22.47
N ARG A 315 4.21 7.49 -21.61
CA ARG A 315 4.31 8.42 -20.47
C ARG A 315 5.36 8.02 -19.43
N GLN A 316 5.71 6.74 -19.36
CA GLN A 316 6.77 6.27 -18.46
C GLN A 316 8.18 6.56 -18.99
N VAL A 317 8.31 6.73 -20.31
CA VAL A 317 9.62 6.84 -20.99
C VAL A 317 10.07 8.27 -21.19
N ILE A 318 9.10 9.18 -21.37
CA ILE A 318 9.31 10.62 -21.54
C ILE A 318 9.24 11.28 -20.16
#